data_AF-A0A520BTJ4-F1
#
_entry.id   AF-A0A520BTJ4-F1
#
_cell.length_a   1.000
_cell.length_b   1.000
_cell.length_c   1.000
_cell.angle_alpha   90.00
_cell.angle_beta   90.00
_cell.angle_gamma   90.00
#
_symmetry.space_group_name_H-M   'P 1'
#
loop_
_entity.id
_entity.type
_entity.pdbx_description
1 polymer ?
#
loop_
_entity_poly.entity_id
_entity_poly.type
_entity_poly.pdbx_seq_one_letter_code
_entity_poly.pdbx_strand_id
1 'polypeptide(L)'
;MQNQLLFCLFLLLSLGVFAQTEKHNNDTKNTHPNVMDTTYTISNYQFNPSKKTVAVLQYFSKGKVGTSMGYFPDNSIKYDSTVLVVLGNQILFKEYFPKEVDFNTLKYVGEYDYGVGLFRDKQYIYSYSVNFLPFQGIAKKIDISAYTRINDYLFENKMGELFYLNTKNDLKLVKIDASLKVDKSTLKHLQEQYFADKNGLYAFGIRYFGHMYSNKFSQQPIDILVESANGKTIEPIITRNYIVYGNSVYAKNYSIEKLKLDVNKMMELKWGIQNIYFITDGANLFENRHSSYREAEWNKDNHYANDFFKSDVNLLKIFSPEIKFLQGKDKNTLYFSNLKGDITQYTEKHGVLIKTDQGYYFANMGRADTKPEKIDKVVIYNQNTRKNEDFDDRQFLNIEERIFAYKGNVFLHNIPVKEINGLQNPQIFNHNGIKTNFLTSGDTLIAFGNISGYQSEIIDGEEKVFFEKWIKRGIDITKLKAINKNLLVDEANFYDCSNGSLQIIPFKKLGLPVKLLLPTEPMQYDY
;
A
#
# COMPACT_ATOMS: atom_id res chain seq x y z
N MET A 1 41.33 47.86 4.88
CA MET A 1 42.15 46.97 5.74
C MET A 1 42.23 47.59 7.12
N GLN A 2 42.30 46.74 8.16
CA GLN A 2 42.58 47.03 9.57
C GLN A 2 41.40 47.47 10.48
N ASN A 3 40.83 46.46 11.16
CA ASN A 3 40.80 46.27 12.62
C ASN A 3 41.79 47.18 13.41
N GLN A 4 41.55 47.67 14.63
CA GLN A 4 40.77 47.19 15.77
C GLN A 4 40.87 48.21 16.94
N LEU A 5 39.91 48.13 17.89
CA LEU A 5 40.00 48.48 19.33
C LEU A 5 39.99 50.00 19.68
N LEU A 6 39.34 50.51 20.76
CA LEU A 6 39.22 50.00 22.13
C LEU A 6 38.17 50.86 22.93
N PHE A 7 37.33 50.22 23.78
CA PHE A 7 36.77 50.67 25.09
C PHE A 7 35.75 51.85 25.17
N CYS A 8 34.74 51.94 26.06
CA CYS A 8 34.32 51.20 27.25
C CYS A 8 32.90 51.60 27.77
N LEU A 9 32.28 50.67 28.50
CA LEU A 9 31.42 50.80 29.71
C LEU A 9 29.93 51.24 29.71
N PHE A 10 29.19 50.62 30.66
CA PHE A 10 27.79 50.77 31.16
C PHE A 10 26.71 50.04 30.34
N LEU A 11 25.89 49.11 30.85
CA LEU A 11 25.31 48.90 32.18
C LEU A 11 25.17 47.41 32.55
N LEU A 12 25.53 47.08 33.79
CA LEU A 12 25.04 45.96 34.61
C LEU A 12 24.03 46.56 35.60
N LEU A 13 22.89 45.90 35.83
CA LEU A 13 22.02 45.91 37.04
C LEU A 13 20.81 44.97 36.72
N SER A 14 20.77 43.73 37.23
CA SER A 14 20.10 43.31 38.49
C SER A 14 18.57 43.13 38.25
N LEU A 15 17.79 42.13 38.71
CA LEU A 15 17.68 41.24 39.89
C LEU A 15 16.89 39.99 39.40
N GLY A 16 17.03 38.77 39.92
CA GLY A 16 16.76 38.38 41.31
C GLY A 16 15.28 38.02 41.52
N VAL A 17 14.96 36.72 41.43
CA VAL A 17 13.90 35.95 42.14
C VAL A 17 12.53 36.60 42.34
N PHE A 18 11.48 36.01 41.76
CA PHE A 18 10.29 35.59 42.52
C PHE A 18 9.57 34.45 41.81
N ALA A 19 9.68 33.27 42.40
CA ALA A 19 8.65 32.25 42.30
C ALA A 19 7.34 32.84 42.86
N GLN A 20 6.35 33.03 41.99
CA GLN A 20 4.96 33.02 42.40
C GLN A 20 4.36 31.73 41.88
N THR A 21 4.42 30.71 42.73
CA THR A 21 3.36 29.71 42.82
C THR A 21 2.04 30.45 42.98
N GLU A 22 1.30 30.64 41.89
CA GLU A 22 -0.13 30.89 42.00
C GLU A 22 -0.72 29.66 42.67
N LYS A 23 -1.09 29.84 43.95
CA LYS A 23 -2.03 28.94 44.62
C LYS A 23 -3.25 28.86 43.72
N HIS A 24 -3.48 27.69 43.16
CA HIS A 24 -4.76 27.31 42.58
C HIS A 24 -5.81 27.51 43.69
N ASN A 25 -6.54 28.62 43.62
CA ASN A 25 -7.78 28.75 44.37
C ASN A 25 -8.72 27.69 43.82
N ASN A 26 -9.12 26.75 44.69
CA ASN A 26 -10.23 25.85 44.46
C ASN A 26 -11.52 26.68 44.45
N ASP A 27 -11.77 27.37 43.33
CA ASP A 27 -13.12 27.76 42.97
C ASP A 27 -13.80 26.52 42.40
N THR A 28 -14.35 25.71 43.30
CA THR A 28 -15.37 24.70 42.99
C THR A 28 -16.65 25.43 42.56
N LYS A 29 -16.62 26.09 41.40
CA LYS A 29 -17.83 26.36 40.63
C LYS A 29 -18.20 25.05 39.96
N ASN A 30 -19.41 24.58 40.27
CA ASN A 30 -20.14 23.53 39.57
C ASN A 30 -20.06 23.72 38.05
N THR A 31 -18.96 23.26 37.45
CA THR A 31 -18.90 22.96 36.04
C THR A 31 -19.33 21.51 35.98
N HIS A 32 -20.61 21.30 35.67
CA HIS A 32 -21.00 20.05 35.04
C HIS A 32 -19.96 19.79 33.94
N PRO A 33 -19.35 18.59 33.89
CA PRO A 33 -18.39 18.28 32.83
C PRO A 33 -19.09 18.60 31.52
N ASN A 34 -18.61 19.64 30.83
CA ASN A 34 -19.01 19.91 29.46
C ASN A 34 -18.71 18.60 28.73
N VAL A 35 -19.76 17.87 28.38
CA VAL A 35 -19.65 16.69 27.54
C VAL A 35 -19.02 17.21 26.26
N MET A 36 -17.72 16.98 26.08
CA MET A 36 -17.07 17.32 24.82
C MET A 36 -17.85 16.60 23.74
N ASP A 37 -18.41 17.36 22.79
CA ASP A 37 -19.08 16.79 21.63
C ASP A 37 -18.13 15.78 20.98
N THR A 38 -18.47 14.50 21.06
CA THR A 38 -17.60 13.45 20.53
C THR A 38 -17.59 13.56 19.02
N THR A 39 -16.45 13.94 18.46
CA THR A 39 -16.23 13.98 17.01
C THR A 39 -15.52 12.71 16.57
N TYR A 40 -15.92 12.18 15.43
CA TYR A 40 -15.27 11.05 14.78
C TYR A 40 -14.62 11.54 13.50
N THR A 41 -13.44 11.03 13.18
CA THR A 41 -12.79 11.33 11.90
C THR A 41 -12.67 10.03 11.12
N ILE A 42 -13.10 10.06 9.87
CA ILE A 42 -12.91 8.93 8.95
C ILE A 42 -12.42 9.49 7.61
N SER A 43 -11.21 9.11 7.21
CA SER A 43 -10.55 9.70 6.03
C SER A 43 -10.55 11.24 6.10
N ASN A 44 -11.09 11.94 5.11
CA ASN A 44 -11.10 13.41 5.06
C ASN A 44 -12.34 14.05 5.72
N TYR A 45 -13.19 13.26 6.41
CA TYR A 45 -14.43 13.75 7.00
C TYR A 45 -14.38 13.72 8.52
N GLN A 46 -14.90 14.77 9.13
CA GLN A 46 -15.18 14.85 10.55
C GLN A 46 -16.68 14.85 10.78
N PHE A 47 -17.16 13.93 11.62
CA PHE A 47 -18.55 13.74 11.98
C PHE A 47 -18.79 14.28 13.39
N ASN A 48 -19.83 15.10 13.54
CA ASN A 48 -20.33 15.50 14.84
C ASN A 48 -21.80 15.07 14.98
N PRO A 49 -22.07 13.89 15.57
CA PRO A 49 -23.43 13.37 15.68
C PRO A 49 -24.35 14.19 16.59
N SER A 50 -23.82 14.82 17.65
CA SER A 50 -24.65 15.66 18.55
C SER A 50 -25.10 16.94 17.85
N LYS A 51 -24.25 17.54 17.01
CA LYS A 51 -24.58 18.71 16.20
C LYS A 51 -25.22 18.37 14.85
N LYS A 52 -25.26 17.09 14.49
CA LYS A 52 -25.71 16.61 13.18
C LYS A 52 -25.01 17.32 12.01
N THR A 53 -23.68 17.40 12.09
CA THR A 53 -22.86 18.03 11.06
C THR A 53 -21.76 17.10 10.54
N VAL A 54 -21.44 17.28 9.27
CA VAL A 54 -20.24 16.72 8.63
C VAL A 54 -19.37 17.88 8.17
N ALA A 55 -18.08 17.79 8.45
CA ALA A 55 -17.07 18.70 7.94
C ALA A 55 -16.06 17.95 7.08
N VAL A 56 -15.52 18.61 6.06
CA VAL A 56 -14.50 18.06 5.16
C VAL A 56 -13.17 18.77 5.39
N LEU A 57 -12.09 18.03 5.31
CA LEU A 57 -10.72 18.53 5.41
C LEU A 57 -10.39 19.36 4.16
N GLN A 58 -10.04 20.63 4.35
CA GLN A 58 -9.65 21.53 3.26
C GLN A 58 -8.31 22.20 3.55
N TYR A 59 -7.57 22.50 2.48
CA TYR A 59 -6.38 23.33 2.51
C TYR A 59 -6.77 24.80 2.35
N PHE A 60 -6.19 25.67 3.16
CA PHE A 60 -6.41 27.12 3.07
C PHE A 60 -5.10 27.89 3.26
N SER A 61 -4.96 29.00 2.55
CA SER A 61 -3.80 29.87 2.68
C SER A 61 -3.94 30.77 3.91
N LYS A 62 -2.93 30.81 4.78
CA LYS A 62 -2.81 31.83 5.83
C LYS A 62 -1.96 33.00 5.35
N GLY A 63 -2.31 33.58 4.21
CA GLY A 63 -1.58 34.71 3.62
C GLY A 63 -0.15 34.34 3.19
N LYS A 64 0.83 35.21 3.43
CA LYS A 64 2.25 35.01 3.02
C LYS A 64 2.99 33.86 3.73
N VAL A 65 2.36 33.19 4.70
CA VAL A 65 3.03 32.30 5.67
C VAL A 65 2.73 30.80 5.44
N GLY A 66 2.18 30.43 4.29
CA GLY A 66 2.02 29.04 3.85
C GLY A 66 0.60 28.48 3.94
N THR A 67 0.45 27.24 3.47
CA THR A 67 -0.82 26.50 3.41
C THR A 67 -1.08 25.78 4.73
N SER A 68 -2.27 25.96 5.30
CA SER A 68 -2.77 25.23 6.48
C SER A 68 -3.88 24.25 6.10
N MET A 69 -4.22 23.31 6.98
CA MET A 69 -5.34 22.38 6.81
C MET A 69 -6.34 22.54 7.96
N GLY A 70 -7.62 22.37 7.68
CA GLY A 70 -8.69 22.45 8.68
C GLY A 70 -9.98 21.78 8.21
N TYR A 71 -10.86 21.43 9.15
CA TYR A 71 -12.18 20.88 8.85
C TYR A 71 -13.20 22.01 8.73
N PHE A 72 -13.92 22.04 7.60
CA PHE A 72 -14.95 23.04 7.32
C PHE A 72 -16.28 22.34 7.06
N PRO A 73 -17.41 22.83 7.61
CA PRO A 73 -18.73 22.23 7.39
C PRO A 73 -19.04 22.07 5.89
N ASP A 74 -19.48 20.88 5.50
CA ASP A 74 -19.99 20.63 4.15
C ASP A 74 -21.53 20.70 4.16
N ASN A 75 -22.05 21.86 3.79
CA ASN A 75 -23.48 22.14 3.79
C ASN A 75 -24.26 21.40 2.69
N SER A 76 -23.58 20.72 1.76
CA SER A 76 -24.26 19.88 0.77
C SER A 76 -24.81 18.59 1.36
N ILE A 77 -24.26 18.13 2.48
CA ILE A 77 -24.63 16.88 3.15
C ILE A 77 -25.76 17.15 4.14
N LYS A 78 -26.89 16.45 3.96
CA LYS A 78 -28.04 16.57 4.87
C LYS A 78 -28.03 15.42 5.88
N TYR A 79 -27.40 15.64 7.04
CA TYR A 79 -27.17 14.61 8.07
C TYR A 79 -28.39 13.71 8.32
N ASP A 80 -29.57 14.27 8.58
CA ASP A 80 -30.76 13.47 8.94
C ASP A 80 -31.31 12.57 7.81
N SER A 81 -30.87 12.74 6.56
CA SER A 81 -31.38 12.00 5.40
C SER A 81 -30.32 11.44 4.47
N THR A 82 -29.04 11.71 4.75
CA THR A 82 -27.92 11.19 3.97
C THR A 82 -27.64 9.72 4.32
N VAL A 83 -26.81 9.10 3.49
CA VAL A 83 -26.24 7.75 3.71
C VAL A 83 -24.75 7.87 3.48
N LEU A 84 -23.97 7.35 4.44
CA LEU A 84 -22.54 7.18 4.26
C LEU A 84 -22.31 5.95 3.39
N VAL A 85 -21.69 6.14 2.23
CA VAL A 85 -21.37 5.05 1.30
C VAL A 85 -19.88 4.78 1.35
N VAL A 86 -19.54 3.52 1.63
CA VAL A 86 -18.22 2.99 1.32
C VAL A 86 -18.28 2.47 -0.10
N LEU A 87 -17.54 3.09 -1.02
CA LEU A 87 -17.48 2.71 -2.42
C LEU A 87 -16.05 2.32 -2.77
N GLY A 88 -15.80 1.03 -2.96
CA GLY A 88 -14.44 0.54 -3.20
C GLY A 88 -13.50 0.92 -2.06
N ASN A 89 -12.51 1.77 -2.37
CA ASN A 89 -11.52 2.26 -1.41
C ASN A 89 -11.84 3.63 -0.76
N GLN A 90 -13.01 4.20 -1.06
CA GLN A 90 -13.40 5.55 -0.64
C GLN A 90 -14.65 5.56 0.24
N ILE A 91 -14.80 6.67 0.97
CA ILE A 91 -16.04 7.02 1.67
C ILE A 91 -16.60 8.29 1.05
N LEU A 92 -17.90 8.27 0.76
CA LEU A 92 -18.64 9.37 0.16
C LEU A 92 -20.08 9.42 0.71
N PHE A 93 -20.79 10.50 0.38
CA PHE A 93 -22.18 10.70 0.74
C PHE A 93 -23.09 10.52 -0.45
N LYS A 94 -24.34 10.12 -0.19
CA LYS A 94 -25.38 9.94 -1.22
C LYS A 94 -25.52 11.16 -2.15
N GLU A 95 -25.37 12.36 -1.62
CA GLU A 95 -25.49 13.63 -2.34
C GLU A 95 -24.41 13.83 -3.42
N TYR A 96 -23.32 13.07 -3.36
CA TYR A 96 -22.25 13.16 -4.34
C TYR A 96 -22.49 12.32 -5.60
N PHE A 97 -23.47 11.42 -5.59
CA PHE A 97 -23.83 10.62 -6.75
C PHE A 97 -24.73 11.40 -7.72
N PRO A 98 -24.67 11.11 -9.04
CA PRO A 98 -25.63 11.65 -10.01
C PRO A 98 -27.09 11.38 -9.59
N LYS A 99 -27.99 12.32 -9.86
CA LYS A 99 -29.39 12.26 -9.40
C LYS A 99 -30.15 11.06 -9.97
N GLU A 100 -29.75 10.58 -11.13
CA GLU A 100 -30.34 9.44 -11.82
C GLU A 100 -29.91 8.07 -11.25
N VAL A 101 -28.91 8.02 -10.37
CA VAL A 101 -28.43 6.75 -9.80
C VAL A 101 -29.52 6.09 -8.98
N ASP A 102 -29.88 4.86 -9.33
CA ASP A 102 -30.72 4.02 -8.48
C ASP A 102 -29.90 3.49 -7.29
N PHE A 103 -29.95 4.25 -6.21
CA PHE A 103 -29.22 3.95 -4.99
C PHE A 103 -29.57 2.60 -4.36
N ASN A 104 -30.75 2.03 -4.64
CA ASN A 104 -31.15 0.74 -4.07
C ASN A 104 -30.40 -0.40 -4.73
N THR A 105 -30.12 -0.28 -6.03
CA THR A 105 -29.50 -1.34 -6.84
C THR A 105 -28.03 -1.08 -7.16
N LEU A 106 -27.52 0.07 -6.70
CA LEU A 106 -26.13 0.47 -6.79
C LEU A 106 -25.18 -0.61 -6.26
N LYS A 107 -24.19 -0.97 -7.09
CA LYS A 107 -23.10 -1.92 -6.81
C LYS A 107 -21.78 -1.34 -7.27
N TYR A 108 -20.73 -1.63 -6.51
CA TYR A 108 -19.38 -1.35 -6.94
C TYR A 108 -18.93 -2.35 -8.00
N VAL A 109 -18.21 -1.87 -9.02
CA VAL A 109 -17.67 -2.68 -10.11
C VAL A 109 -16.15 -2.79 -9.98
N GLY A 110 -15.49 -1.67 -9.74
CA GLY A 110 -14.04 -1.59 -9.92
C GLY A 110 -13.48 -0.20 -9.73
N GLU A 111 -12.21 -0.04 -10.05
CA GLU A 111 -11.58 1.26 -10.23
C GLU A 111 -10.96 1.37 -11.62
N TYR A 112 -11.08 2.56 -12.18
CA TYR A 112 -10.43 2.98 -13.41
C TYR A 112 -9.37 4.02 -13.04
N ASP A 113 -8.11 3.78 -13.40
CA ASP A 113 -6.99 4.74 -13.36
C ASP A 113 -6.92 5.64 -12.10
N TYR A 114 -6.24 5.15 -11.06
CA TYR A 114 -5.82 5.86 -9.85
C TYR A 114 -6.75 7.00 -9.36
N GLY A 115 -8.03 6.67 -9.11
CA GLY A 115 -8.96 7.58 -8.42
C GLY A 115 -10.37 7.67 -8.99
N VAL A 116 -10.67 7.00 -10.11
CA VAL A 116 -12.02 6.96 -10.69
C VAL A 116 -12.72 5.66 -10.29
N GLY A 117 -13.69 5.74 -9.39
CA GLY A 117 -14.53 4.59 -9.01
C GLY A 117 -15.49 4.20 -10.14
N LEU A 118 -15.60 2.90 -10.40
CA LEU A 118 -16.62 2.32 -11.28
C LEU A 118 -17.73 1.72 -10.44
N PHE A 119 -18.96 2.13 -10.74
CA PHE A 119 -20.15 1.57 -10.11
C PHE A 119 -21.26 1.43 -11.12
N ARG A 120 -22.25 0.63 -10.78
CA ARG A 120 -23.40 0.40 -11.65
C ARG A 120 -24.67 0.30 -10.86
N ASP A 121 -25.77 0.64 -11.52
CA ASP A 121 -27.11 0.28 -11.09
C ASP A 121 -27.70 -0.74 -12.08
N LYS A 122 -29.03 -0.78 -12.20
CA LYS A 122 -29.73 -1.64 -13.17
C LYS A 122 -29.56 -1.19 -14.63
N GLN A 123 -29.40 0.10 -14.88
CA GLN A 123 -29.45 0.67 -16.24
C GLN A 123 -28.08 1.16 -16.71
N TYR A 124 -27.23 1.65 -15.83
CA TYR A 124 -26.00 2.31 -16.21
C TYR A 124 -24.79 1.78 -15.45
N ILE A 125 -23.63 1.86 -16.12
CA ILE A 125 -22.32 1.86 -15.46
C ILE A 125 -21.80 3.30 -15.49
N TYR A 126 -21.26 3.74 -14.37
CA TYR A 126 -20.74 5.07 -14.15
C TYR A 126 -19.24 5.00 -13.84
N SER A 127 -18.49 5.97 -14.34
CA SER A 127 -17.14 6.27 -13.87
C SER A 127 -17.16 7.60 -13.13
N TYR A 128 -16.66 7.62 -11.90
CA TYR A 128 -16.77 8.77 -11.02
C TYR A 128 -15.42 9.10 -10.38
N SER A 129 -14.89 10.28 -10.68
CA SER A 129 -13.70 10.81 -10.01
C SER A 129 -14.14 11.67 -8.84
N VAL A 130 -13.74 11.30 -7.62
CA VAL A 130 -14.02 12.08 -6.40
C VAL A 130 -13.05 13.26 -6.26
N ASN A 131 -11.92 13.21 -6.96
CA ASN A 131 -10.89 14.23 -6.88
C ASN A 131 -11.05 15.23 -8.04
N PHE A 132 -11.76 16.32 -7.78
CA PHE A 132 -11.44 17.71 -8.16
C PHE A 132 -12.67 18.56 -7.81
N LEU A 133 -12.69 19.08 -6.57
CA LEU A 133 -13.68 20.03 -6.05
C LEU A 133 -15.11 19.48 -5.87
N PRO A 134 -15.85 19.94 -4.84
CA PRO A 134 -17.25 19.56 -4.57
C PRO A 134 -18.26 19.94 -5.68
N PHE A 135 -17.81 20.42 -6.85
CA PHE A 135 -18.65 20.92 -7.93
C PHE A 135 -18.28 20.42 -9.33
N GLN A 136 -17.33 19.48 -9.51
CA GLN A 136 -16.84 19.09 -10.85
C GLN A 136 -16.66 17.58 -11.08
N GLY A 137 -17.38 16.72 -10.34
CA GLY A 137 -17.44 15.30 -10.71
C GLY A 137 -18.15 15.11 -12.05
N ILE A 138 -17.40 14.98 -13.15
CA ILE A 138 -17.96 14.56 -14.44
C ILE A 138 -18.16 13.04 -14.36
N ALA A 139 -19.37 12.61 -14.01
CA ALA A 139 -19.75 11.21 -14.14
C ALA A 139 -19.94 10.89 -15.62
N LYS A 140 -19.03 10.13 -16.22
CA LYS A 140 -19.35 9.46 -17.48
C LYS A 140 -20.22 8.26 -17.17
N LYS A 141 -21.16 7.96 -18.06
CA LYS A 141 -22.00 6.77 -17.93
C LYS A 141 -22.23 6.12 -19.28
N ILE A 142 -22.49 4.82 -19.22
CA ILE A 142 -22.91 4.01 -20.37
C ILE A 142 -24.21 3.30 -20.04
N ASP A 143 -25.14 3.32 -20.99
CA ASP A 143 -26.39 2.59 -20.88
C ASP A 143 -26.14 1.11 -21.20
N ILE A 144 -26.47 0.24 -20.24
CA ILE A 144 -26.34 -1.22 -20.36
C ILE A 144 -27.71 -1.93 -20.44
N SER A 145 -28.81 -1.19 -20.53
CA SER A 145 -30.17 -1.75 -20.58
C SER A 145 -30.42 -2.69 -21.75
N ALA A 146 -29.70 -2.51 -22.85
CA ALA A 146 -29.79 -3.36 -24.04
C ALA A 146 -29.00 -4.68 -23.93
N TYR A 147 -28.26 -4.88 -22.83
CA TYR A 147 -27.32 -5.98 -22.67
C TYR A 147 -27.70 -6.90 -21.51
N THR A 148 -27.46 -8.20 -21.68
CA THR A 148 -27.43 -9.17 -20.61
C THR A 148 -26.06 -9.17 -19.96
N ARG A 149 -26.02 -8.89 -18.65
CA ARG A 149 -24.77 -8.91 -17.87
C ARG A 149 -24.31 -10.33 -17.62
N ILE A 150 -23.11 -10.68 -18.08
CA ILE A 150 -22.44 -11.94 -17.76
C ILE A 150 -21.67 -11.78 -16.44
N ASN A 151 -20.84 -10.74 -16.35
CA ASN A 151 -20.20 -10.27 -15.11
C ASN A 151 -20.05 -8.73 -15.16
N ASP A 152 -19.37 -8.13 -14.18
CA ASP A 152 -19.30 -6.66 -14.09
C ASP A 152 -18.46 -6.00 -15.20
N TYR A 153 -17.67 -6.78 -15.95
CA TYR A 153 -16.86 -6.33 -17.09
C TYR A 153 -17.27 -6.97 -18.43
N LEU A 154 -18.29 -7.83 -18.46
CA LEU A 154 -18.72 -8.56 -19.66
C LEU A 154 -20.23 -8.53 -19.87
N PHE A 155 -20.61 -8.23 -21.10
CA PHE A 155 -21.97 -7.98 -21.51
C PHE A 155 -22.25 -8.71 -22.82
N GLU A 156 -23.45 -9.25 -22.96
CA GLU A 156 -23.93 -9.89 -24.16
C GLU A 156 -25.10 -9.09 -24.72
N ASN A 157 -25.07 -8.77 -26.02
CA ASN A 157 -26.21 -8.12 -26.66
C ASN A 157 -27.28 -9.15 -27.09
N LYS A 158 -28.42 -8.66 -27.58
CA LYS A 158 -29.52 -9.51 -28.06
C LYS A 158 -29.15 -10.45 -29.23
N MET A 159 -28.05 -10.17 -29.95
CA MET A 159 -27.55 -11.00 -31.04
C MET A 159 -26.57 -12.08 -30.57
N GLY A 160 -26.27 -12.15 -29.26
CA GLY A 160 -25.32 -13.11 -28.69
C GLY A 160 -23.85 -12.69 -28.82
N GLU A 161 -23.60 -11.45 -29.26
CA GLU A 161 -22.26 -10.88 -29.38
C GLU A 161 -21.76 -10.40 -28.01
N LEU A 162 -20.49 -10.67 -27.73
CA LEU A 162 -19.87 -10.31 -26.47
C LEU A 162 -19.19 -8.95 -26.53
N PHE A 163 -19.31 -8.20 -25.43
CA PHE A 163 -18.70 -6.91 -25.23
C PHE A 163 -17.99 -6.90 -23.88
N TYR A 164 -16.80 -6.32 -23.84
CA TYR A 164 -16.11 -6.04 -22.59
C TYR A 164 -16.22 -4.56 -22.24
N LEU A 165 -16.20 -4.26 -20.94
CA LEU A 165 -16.11 -2.90 -20.42
C LEU A 165 -14.69 -2.38 -20.62
N ASN A 166 -14.50 -1.51 -21.60
CA ASN A 166 -13.25 -0.76 -21.76
C ASN A 166 -13.29 0.44 -20.82
N THR A 167 -12.22 0.57 -20.03
CA THR A 167 -12.03 1.69 -19.12
C THR A 167 -10.84 2.54 -19.56
N LYS A 168 -9.75 1.92 -20.06
CA LYS A 168 -8.44 2.51 -20.40
C LYS A 168 -8.44 3.72 -21.35
N ASN A 169 -9.37 3.80 -22.29
CA ASN A 169 -9.35 4.83 -23.34
C ASN A 169 -10.66 5.63 -23.49
N ASP A 170 -11.71 5.20 -22.80
CA ASP A 170 -13.00 5.85 -22.58
C ASP A 170 -13.90 4.84 -21.86
N LEU A 171 -14.92 5.29 -21.12
CA LEU A 171 -15.91 4.38 -20.56
C LEU A 171 -16.85 3.93 -21.68
N LYS A 172 -16.65 2.72 -22.23
CA LYS A 172 -17.51 2.16 -23.29
C LYS A 172 -17.49 0.64 -23.33
N LEU A 173 -18.55 0.06 -23.88
CA LEU A 173 -18.58 -1.35 -24.25
C LEU A 173 -17.93 -1.53 -25.63
N VAL A 174 -16.98 -2.45 -25.72
CA VAL A 174 -16.28 -2.77 -26.98
C VAL A 174 -16.51 -4.24 -27.30
N LYS A 175 -16.90 -4.51 -28.55
CA LYS A 175 -17.16 -5.87 -29.03
C LYS A 175 -15.87 -6.69 -28.99
N ILE A 176 -15.94 -7.89 -28.43
CA ILE A 176 -14.84 -8.86 -28.45
C ILE A 176 -14.80 -9.54 -29.83
N ASP A 177 -13.61 -9.73 -30.39
CA ASP A 177 -13.43 -10.51 -31.60
C ASP A 177 -13.96 -11.95 -31.43
N ALA A 178 -14.98 -12.29 -32.23
CA ALA A 178 -15.61 -13.61 -32.23
C ALA A 178 -14.64 -14.74 -32.62
N SER A 179 -13.54 -14.42 -33.31
CA SER A 179 -12.53 -15.40 -33.72
C SER A 179 -11.79 -16.04 -32.53
N LEU A 180 -11.75 -15.37 -31.37
CA LEU A 180 -11.05 -15.83 -30.17
C LEU A 180 -11.77 -16.98 -29.44
N LYS A 181 -13.03 -17.29 -29.79
CA LYS A 181 -13.79 -18.44 -29.24
C LYS A 181 -13.79 -18.52 -27.70
N VAL A 182 -13.99 -17.37 -27.06
CA VAL A 182 -14.10 -17.22 -25.61
C VAL A 182 -15.25 -18.06 -25.05
N ASP A 183 -15.00 -18.76 -23.93
CA ASP A 183 -16.00 -19.49 -23.17
C ASP A 183 -16.71 -18.58 -22.15
N LYS A 184 -17.90 -18.11 -22.53
CA LYS A 184 -18.75 -17.22 -21.73
C LYS A 184 -19.01 -17.72 -20.30
N SER A 185 -19.09 -19.03 -20.10
CA SER A 185 -19.46 -19.64 -18.82
C SER A 185 -18.33 -19.63 -17.79
N THR A 186 -17.08 -19.57 -18.24
CA THR A 186 -15.88 -19.61 -17.38
C THR A 186 -15.02 -18.37 -17.49
N LEU A 187 -15.35 -17.42 -18.38
CA LEU A 187 -14.61 -16.17 -18.53
C LEU A 187 -14.71 -15.29 -17.28
N LYS A 188 -13.53 -14.96 -16.74
CA LYS A 188 -13.36 -14.04 -15.62
C LYS A 188 -12.52 -12.85 -16.05
N HIS A 189 -12.88 -11.67 -15.54
CA HIS A 189 -11.98 -10.53 -15.55
C HIS A 189 -10.85 -10.78 -14.56
N LEU A 190 -9.64 -10.38 -14.92
CA LEU A 190 -8.47 -10.50 -14.06
C LEU A 190 -8.06 -9.13 -13.56
N GLN A 191 -7.64 -8.27 -14.48
CA GLN A 191 -7.28 -6.88 -14.21
C GLN A 191 -7.14 -6.11 -15.53
N GLU A 192 -7.51 -4.83 -15.54
CA GLU A 192 -7.45 -3.98 -16.73
C GLU A 192 -8.07 -4.66 -17.96
N GLN A 193 -7.25 -4.95 -18.96
CA GLN A 193 -7.64 -5.54 -20.24
C GLN A 193 -7.52 -7.07 -20.27
N TYR A 194 -7.10 -7.69 -19.17
CA TYR A 194 -6.84 -9.13 -19.08
C TYR A 194 -8.03 -9.92 -18.57
N PHE A 195 -8.28 -11.05 -19.25
CA PHE A 195 -9.35 -11.99 -18.93
C PHE A 195 -8.81 -13.42 -19.07
N ALA A 196 -9.37 -14.37 -18.34
CA ALA A 196 -9.06 -15.79 -18.55
C ALA A 196 -10.30 -16.66 -18.44
N ASP A 197 -10.31 -17.73 -19.23
CA ASP A 197 -11.29 -18.80 -19.19
C ASP A 197 -10.59 -20.16 -19.28
N LYS A 198 -11.37 -21.22 -19.50
CA LYS A 198 -10.84 -22.58 -19.68
C LYS A 198 -10.02 -22.78 -20.98
N ASN A 199 -10.19 -21.90 -21.96
CA ASN A 199 -9.53 -21.94 -23.27
C ASN A 199 -8.24 -21.10 -23.31
N GLY A 200 -8.03 -20.16 -22.38
CA GLY A 200 -6.76 -19.44 -22.27
C GLY A 200 -6.78 -18.12 -21.50
N LEU A 201 -5.67 -17.39 -21.60
CA LEU A 201 -5.47 -16.02 -21.16
C LEU A 201 -5.62 -15.06 -22.35
N TYR A 202 -6.40 -14.00 -22.19
CA TYR A 202 -6.68 -13.02 -23.24
C TYR A 202 -6.34 -11.61 -22.79
N ALA A 203 -6.09 -10.73 -23.76
CA ALA A 203 -6.01 -9.30 -23.56
C ALA A 203 -6.86 -8.58 -24.61
N PHE A 204 -7.84 -7.78 -24.19
CA PHE A 204 -8.82 -7.13 -25.07
C PHE A 204 -8.56 -5.62 -25.27
N GLY A 205 -8.64 -5.17 -26.53
CA GLY A 205 -8.43 -3.80 -26.97
C GLY A 205 -7.06 -3.22 -26.63
N ILE A 206 -6.03 -4.04 -26.66
CA ILE A 206 -4.66 -3.59 -26.44
C ILE A 206 -4.16 -2.79 -27.64
N ARG A 207 -3.42 -1.71 -27.38
CA ARG A 207 -2.66 -0.98 -28.41
C ARG A 207 -1.22 -1.44 -28.32
N TYR A 208 -0.71 -2.08 -29.37
CA TYR A 208 0.62 -2.67 -29.37
C TYR A 208 1.71 -1.61 -29.16
N PHE A 209 2.49 -1.70 -28.08
CA PHE A 209 3.78 -1.01 -27.94
C PHE A 209 4.90 -2.09 -27.86
N GLY A 210 5.95 -1.94 -28.69
CA GLY A 210 7.00 -2.95 -28.96
C GLY A 210 7.76 -3.42 -27.71
N HIS A 211 8.42 -4.58 -27.69
CA HIS A 211 9.27 -5.18 -28.72
C HIS A 211 9.06 -6.71 -28.86
N MET A 212 9.63 -7.31 -29.91
CA MET A 212 9.66 -8.74 -30.32
C MET A 212 8.58 -9.28 -31.26
N TYR A 213 7.31 -8.87 -31.21
CA TYR A 213 6.29 -9.45 -32.13
C TYR A 213 5.94 -8.61 -33.37
N SER A 214 6.25 -7.31 -33.40
CA SER A 214 6.09 -6.46 -34.59
C SER A 214 6.69 -5.06 -34.42
N ASN A 215 7.34 -4.53 -35.46
CA ASN A 215 7.81 -3.13 -35.53
C ASN A 215 6.67 -2.11 -35.76
N LYS A 216 5.41 -2.52 -35.72
CA LYS A 216 4.26 -1.68 -36.05
C LYS A 216 3.42 -1.43 -34.81
N PHE A 217 3.47 -0.18 -34.33
CA PHE A 217 2.43 0.38 -33.49
C PHE A 217 1.08 0.22 -34.20
N SER A 218 0.16 -0.55 -33.62
CA SER A 218 -1.20 -0.59 -34.16
C SER A 218 -1.95 0.65 -33.67
N GLN A 219 -2.37 1.50 -34.60
CA GLN A 219 -3.26 2.62 -34.27
C GLN A 219 -4.64 2.13 -33.78
N GLN A 220 -5.03 0.90 -34.14
CA GLN A 220 -6.30 0.31 -33.72
C GLN A 220 -6.10 -0.70 -32.57
N PRO A 221 -6.92 -0.63 -31.51
CA PRO A 221 -6.97 -1.67 -30.48
C PRO A 221 -7.24 -3.04 -31.09
N ILE A 222 -6.56 -4.09 -30.61
CA ILE A 222 -6.80 -5.48 -31.02
C ILE A 222 -7.08 -6.34 -29.79
N ASP A 223 -7.79 -7.45 -30.01
CA ASP A 223 -7.99 -8.50 -29.02
C ASP A 223 -7.04 -9.65 -29.34
N ILE A 224 -6.39 -10.22 -28.33
CA ILE A 224 -5.45 -11.33 -28.50
C ILE A 224 -5.69 -12.45 -27.51
N LEU A 225 -5.42 -13.68 -27.95
CA LEU A 225 -5.15 -14.83 -27.10
C LEU A 225 -3.66 -14.80 -26.74
N VAL A 226 -3.35 -14.49 -25.47
CA VAL A 226 -1.98 -14.40 -24.93
C VAL A 226 -1.37 -15.78 -24.76
N GLU A 227 -2.15 -16.72 -24.22
CA GLU A 227 -1.75 -18.12 -24.06
C GLU A 227 -2.97 -19.04 -24.10
N SER A 228 -2.89 -20.11 -24.89
CA SER A 228 -3.94 -21.14 -24.94
C SER A 228 -3.86 -22.08 -23.74
N ALA A 229 -5.02 -22.50 -23.23
CA ALA A 229 -5.17 -23.56 -22.23
C ALA A 229 -5.89 -24.79 -22.81
N ASN A 230 -5.74 -25.93 -22.16
CA ASN A 230 -6.26 -27.23 -22.63
C ASN A 230 -7.68 -27.54 -22.11
N GLY A 231 -8.53 -26.53 -21.97
CA GLY A 231 -9.88 -26.69 -21.43
C GLY A 231 -9.95 -26.77 -19.90
N LYS A 232 -8.84 -26.63 -19.19
CA LYS A 232 -8.78 -26.51 -17.73
C LYS A 232 -8.65 -25.05 -17.33
N THR A 233 -9.47 -24.60 -16.38
CA THR A 233 -9.31 -23.29 -15.77
C THR A 233 -7.99 -23.24 -15.00
N ILE A 234 -7.10 -22.35 -15.44
CA ILE A 234 -5.85 -22.03 -14.75
C ILE A 234 -6.09 -20.75 -13.95
N GLU A 235 -5.74 -20.76 -12.68
CA GLU A 235 -5.79 -19.57 -11.83
C GLU A 235 -4.50 -18.76 -12.04
N PRO A 236 -4.58 -17.55 -12.63
CA PRO A 236 -3.40 -16.71 -12.82
C PRO A 236 -2.95 -16.08 -11.51
N ILE A 237 -1.63 -15.88 -11.36
CA ILE A 237 -1.08 -14.96 -10.36
C ILE A 237 -0.91 -13.61 -11.04
N ILE A 238 -1.71 -12.64 -10.65
CA ILE A 238 -1.61 -11.27 -11.16
C ILE A 238 -0.75 -10.45 -10.20
N THR A 239 0.21 -9.70 -10.73
CA THR A 239 0.97 -8.71 -9.96
C THR A 239 0.88 -7.34 -10.62
N ARG A 240 1.50 -6.32 -10.01
CA ARG A 240 1.53 -4.96 -10.57
C ARG A 240 2.09 -4.92 -11.99
N ASN A 241 3.17 -5.66 -12.25
CA ASN A 241 3.98 -5.51 -13.46
C ASN A 241 4.10 -6.80 -14.29
N TYR A 242 3.58 -7.94 -13.83
CA TYR A 242 3.55 -9.19 -14.58
C TYR A 242 2.33 -10.05 -14.25
N ILE A 243 2.11 -11.06 -15.08
CA ILE A 243 1.09 -12.10 -14.93
C ILE A 243 1.77 -13.45 -15.05
N VAL A 244 1.58 -14.33 -14.08
CA VAL A 244 1.91 -15.75 -14.19
C VAL A 244 0.66 -16.50 -14.63
N TYR A 245 0.76 -17.26 -15.71
CA TYR A 245 -0.31 -18.12 -16.20
C TYR A 245 0.28 -19.50 -16.54
N GLY A 246 -0.14 -20.53 -15.80
CA GLY A 246 0.46 -21.86 -15.91
C GLY A 246 1.96 -21.83 -15.60
N ASN A 247 2.79 -22.22 -16.56
CA ASN A 247 4.25 -22.23 -16.45
C ASN A 247 4.90 -21.04 -17.17
N SER A 248 4.14 -19.99 -17.45
CA SER A 248 4.56 -18.85 -18.26
C SER A 248 4.41 -17.55 -17.48
N VAL A 249 5.30 -16.60 -17.74
CA VAL A 249 5.26 -15.26 -17.15
C VAL A 249 5.20 -14.23 -18.25
N TYR A 250 4.33 -13.24 -18.08
CA TYR A 250 4.10 -12.18 -19.04
C TYR A 250 4.31 -10.83 -18.38
N ALA A 251 5.09 -9.95 -19.01
CA ALA A 251 5.10 -8.54 -18.65
C ALA A 251 3.70 -7.92 -18.81
N LYS A 252 3.39 -6.95 -17.95
CA LYS A 252 2.13 -6.23 -17.90
C LYS A 252 2.36 -4.76 -18.26
N ASN A 253 1.32 -4.09 -18.77
CA ASN A 253 1.25 -2.66 -19.13
C ASN A 253 1.68 -2.26 -20.55
N TYR A 254 2.99 -2.20 -20.83
CA TYR A 254 3.50 -1.60 -22.06
C TYR A 254 3.73 -2.62 -23.19
N SER A 255 4.23 -3.80 -22.87
CA SER A 255 4.30 -4.93 -23.80
C SER A 255 3.65 -6.15 -23.15
N ILE A 256 3.07 -7.02 -23.98
CA ILE A 256 2.66 -8.38 -23.56
C ILE A 256 3.76 -9.31 -24.01
N GLU A 257 4.89 -9.23 -23.29
CA GLU A 257 6.09 -10.00 -23.58
C GLU A 257 6.16 -11.22 -22.65
N LYS A 258 6.36 -12.41 -23.23
CA LYS A 258 6.60 -13.62 -22.45
C LYS A 258 8.03 -13.57 -21.90
N LEU A 259 8.17 -13.42 -20.59
CA LEU A 259 9.45 -13.41 -19.91
C LEU A 259 9.98 -14.84 -19.81
N LYS A 260 11.23 -15.04 -20.21
CA LYS A 260 11.91 -16.34 -20.13
C LYS A 260 12.33 -16.60 -18.67
N LEU A 261 11.38 -17.03 -17.85
CA LEU A 261 11.55 -17.31 -16.43
C LEU A 261 10.99 -18.68 -16.07
N ASP A 262 11.69 -19.44 -15.22
CA ASP A 262 11.13 -20.62 -14.55
C ASP A 262 10.24 -20.19 -13.37
N VAL A 263 8.92 -20.32 -13.53
CA VAL A 263 7.90 -19.96 -12.53
C VAL A 263 8.19 -20.55 -11.15
N ASN A 264 8.80 -21.74 -11.06
CA ASN A 264 9.04 -22.42 -9.79
C ASN A 264 10.25 -21.87 -9.02
N LYS A 265 11.06 -21.02 -9.65
CA LYS A 265 12.29 -20.44 -9.07
C LYS A 265 12.25 -18.91 -9.00
N MET A 266 11.12 -18.32 -9.38
CA MET A 266 11.03 -16.88 -9.51
C MET A 266 11.14 -16.14 -8.18
N MET A 267 11.86 -15.03 -8.24
CA MET A 267 12.02 -14.08 -7.15
C MET A 267 11.90 -12.65 -7.68
N GLU A 268 11.14 -11.82 -6.97
CA GLU A 268 11.08 -10.38 -7.21
C GLU A 268 11.98 -9.66 -6.20
N LEU A 269 12.80 -8.74 -6.69
CA LEU A 269 13.86 -8.09 -5.92
C LEU A 269 13.69 -6.57 -5.99
N LYS A 270 13.60 -5.91 -4.85
CA LYS A 270 13.81 -4.45 -4.76
C LYS A 270 15.29 -4.19 -4.54
N TRP A 271 15.96 -3.60 -5.52
CA TRP A 271 17.40 -3.36 -5.47
C TRP A 271 17.71 -1.89 -5.22
N GLY A 272 18.44 -1.64 -4.12
CA GLY A 272 18.92 -0.31 -3.75
C GLY A 272 17.84 0.69 -3.35
N ILE A 273 18.27 1.93 -3.19
CA ILE A 273 17.44 3.06 -2.73
C ILE A 273 16.61 3.71 -3.84
N GLN A 274 16.84 3.35 -5.10
CA GLN A 274 16.17 3.96 -6.27
C GLN A 274 14.86 3.26 -6.67
N ASN A 275 14.33 2.35 -5.83
CA ASN A 275 13.11 1.57 -6.13
C ASN A 275 13.18 0.83 -7.49
N ILE A 276 14.34 0.29 -7.84
CA ILE A 276 14.48 -0.54 -9.03
C ILE A 276 13.99 -1.94 -8.65
N TYR A 277 13.03 -2.47 -9.42
CA TYR A 277 12.51 -3.80 -9.22
C TYR A 277 13.04 -4.74 -10.29
N PHE A 278 13.50 -5.91 -9.88
CA PHE A 278 13.91 -6.98 -10.76
C PHE A 278 13.06 -8.21 -10.54
N ILE A 279 12.97 -9.03 -11.57
CA ILE A 279 12.46 -10.39 -11.46
C ILE A 279 13.48 -11.36 -12.07
N THR A 280 13.76 -12.45 -11.37
CA THR A 280 14.76 -13.43 -11.78
C THR A 280 14.35 -14.84 -11.38
N ASP A 281 14.85 -15.84 -12.11
CA ASP A 281 14.80 -17.26 -11.77
C ASP A 281 16.19 -17.83 -11.41
N GLY A 282 17.18 -16.95 -11.23
CA GLY A 282 18.59 -17.29 -11.03
C GLY A 282 19.41 -17.44 -12.32
N ALA A 283 18.76 -17.60 -13.49
CA ALA A 283 19.46 -17.70 -14.78
C ALA A 283 19.19 -16.47 -15.67
N ASN A 284 17.98 -15.93 -15.60
CA ASN A 284 17.51 -14.78 -16.35
C ASN A 284 17.14 -13.65 -15.39
N LEU A 285 17.34 -12.40 -15.79
CA LEU A 285 17.06 -11.21 -14.99
C LEU A 285 16.32 -10.19 -15.86
N PHE A 286 15.18 -9.70 -15.38
CA PHE A 286 14.40 -8.66 -16.04
C PHE A 286 14.25 -7.47 -15.10
N GLU A 287 14.39 -6.27 -15.64
CA GLU A 287 14.28 -5.01 -14.91
C GLU A 287 12.91 -4.38 -15.18
N ASN A 288 12.27 -3.88 -14.14
CA ASN A 288 11.11 -3.03 -14.29
C ASN A 288 11.55 -1.60 -14.60
N ARG A 289 11.39 -1.18 -15.86
CA ARG A 289 11.52 0.22 -16.26
C ARG A 289 10.21 0.73 -16.82
N HIS A 290 9.82 1.91 -16.37
CA HIS A 290 8.56 2.55 -16.77
C HIS A 290 7.35 1.63 -16.56
N SER A 291 7.26 0.93 -15.42
CA SER A 291 6.11 0.08 -15.07
C SER A 291 5.89 -1.14 -15.98
N SER A 292 6.93 -1.67 -16.63
CA SER A 292 6.90 -2.98 -17.29
C SER A 292 8.25 -3.66 -17.20
N TYR A 293 8.23 -5.00 -17.09
CA TYR A 293 9.44 -5.80 -17.09
C TYR A 293 9.94 -5.97 -18.53
N ARG A 294 11.21 -5.67 -18.73
CA ARG A 294 11.93 -5.91 -19.99
C ARG A 294 13.28 -6.54 -19.70
N GLU A 295 13.86 -7.20 -20.70
CA GLU A 295 15.25 -7.63 -20.57
C GLU A 295 16.10 -6.42 -20.19
N ALA A 296 16.80 -6.50 -19.06
CA ALA A 296 17.48 -5.35 -18.49
C ALA A 296 18.49 -4.81 -19.52
N GLU A 297 18.43 -3.51 -19.86
CA GLU A 297 19.38 -2.89 -20.80
C GLU A 297 20.85 -3.05 -20.37
N TRP A 298 21.06 -3.38 -19.10
CA TRP A 298 22.32 -3.68 -18.45
C TRP A 298 22.84 -5.10 -18.72
N ASN A 299 22.19 -5.89 -19.59
CA ASN A 299 22.74 -7.16 -20.12
C ASN A 299 23.93 -6.97 -21.08
N LYS A 300 24.47 -5.75 -21.20
CA LYS A 300 25.74 -5.45 -21.89
C LYS A 300 26.90 -5.63 -20.92
N ASP A 301 28.03 -6.15 -21.39
CA ASP A 301 29.20 -6.51 -20.58
C ASP A 301 29.62 -5.40 -19.58
N ASN A 302 30.01 -5.79 -18.34
CA ASN A 302 30.47 -4.97 -17.19
C ASN A 302 29.45 -4.50 -16.14
N HIS A 303 28.47 -5.32 -15.74
CA HIS A 303 27.57 -5.01 -14.62
C HIS A 303 27.57 -6.09 -13.52
N TYR A 304 28.05 -5.75 -12.32
CA TYR A 304 28.32 -6.71 -11.24
C TYR A 304 27.08 -7.34 -10.61
N ALA A 305 25.90 -6.72 -10.71
CA ALA A 305 24.65 -7.38 -10.34
C ALA A 305 24.41 -8.61 -11.24
N ASN A 306 24.67 -8.49 -12.55
CA ASN A 306 24.57 -9.61 -13.47
C ASN A 306 25.62 -10.69 -13.18
N ASP A 307 26.86 -10.32 -12.87
CA ASP A 307 27.89 -11.31 -12.51
C ASP A 307 27.52 -12.08 -11.23
N PHE A 308 26.94 -11.38 -10.24
CA PHE A 308 26.46 -12.02 -9.02
C PHE A 308 25.33 -13.02 -9.32
N PHE A 309 24.31 -12.62 -10.10
CA PHE A 309 23.19 -13.50 -10.42
C PHE A 309 23.52 -14.60 -11.45
N LYS A 310 24.48 -14.37 -12.36
CA LYS A 310 24.94 -15.36 -13.35
C LYS A 310 25.97 -16.36 -12.79
N SER A 311 26.47 -16.14 -11.57
CA SER A 311 27.53 -16.97 -10.96
C SER A 311 27.05 -18.28 -10.31
N ASP A 312 25.88 -18.80 -10.70
CA ASP A 312 25.24 -19.99 -10.12
C ASP A 312 24.98 -19.90 -8.60
N VAL A 313 24.93 -18.69 -8.04
CA VAL A 313 24.63 -18.47 -6.63
C VAL A 313 23.12 -18.55 -6.41
N ASN A 314 22.69 -19.50 -5.58
CA ASN A 314 21.27 -19.71 -5.34
C ASN A 314 20.77 -18.74 -4.26
N LEU A 315 19.95 -17.78 -4.67
CA LEU A 315 19.37 -16.80 -3.76
C LEU A 315 18.32 -17.48 -2.87
N LEU A 316 18.42 -17.27 -1.56
CA LEU A 316 17.47 -17.82 -0.60
C LEU A 316 16.58 -16.74 0.01
N LYS A 317 17.13 -15.55 0.29
CA LYS A 317 16.39 -14.44 0.92
C LYS A 317 17.05 -13.11 0.65
N ILE A 318 16.24 -12.07 0.45
CA ILE A 318 16.69 -10.68 0.44
C ILE A 318 16.02 -9.95 1.61
N PHE A 319 16.82 -9.20 2.35
CA PHE A 319 16.34 -8.38 3.46
C PHE A 319 15.94 -7.00 2.95
N SER A 320 14.98 -6.36 3.61
CA SER A 320 14.51 -5.04 3.20
C SER A 320 15.67 -4.00 3.17
N PRO A 321 15.72 -3.12 2.15
CA PRO A 321 16.70 -2.03 2.09
C PRO A 321 16.52 -0.98 3.20
N GLU A 322 15.37 -0.94 3.86
CA GLU A 322 15.07 -0.02 4.95
C GLU A 322 15.58 -0.54 6.31
N ILE A 323 16.06 -1.80 6.38
CA ILE A 323 16.75 -2.33 7.56
C ILE A 323 18.16 -1.74 7.59
N LYS A 324 18.49 -1.12 8.71
CA LYS A 324 19.80 -0.48 8.90
C LYS A 324 20.83 -1.46 9.45
N PHE A 325 22.04 -1.36 8.94
CA PHE A 325 23.15 -2.21 9.36
C PHE A 325 24.36 -1.39 9.79
N LEU A 326 25.14 -1.94 10.71
CA LEU A 326 26.39 -1.40 11.21
C LEU A 326 27.51 -2.40 10.89
N GLN A 327 28.62 -1.92 10.35
CA GLN A 327 29.79 -2.72 10.04
C GLN A 327 30.77 -2.71 11.23
N GLY A 328 31.17 -3.90 11.67
CA GLY A 328 32.26 -4.06 12.65
C GLY A 328 33.61 -3.63 12.08
N LYS A 329 34.57 -3.32 12.97
CA LYS A 329 35.95 -2.93 12.57
C LYS A 329 36.68 -3.99 11.76
N ASP A 330 36.31 -5.26 11.94
CA ASP A 330 36.83 -6.40 11.18
C ASP A 330 36.40 -6.42 9.70
N LYS A 331 35.45 -5.54 9.32
CA LYS A 331 34.84 -5.42 7.97
C LYS A 331 34.07 -6.65 7.47
N ASN A 332 34.13 -7.78 8.18
CA ASN A 332 33.48 -9.02 7.79
C ASN A 332 32.24 -9.35 8.65
N THR A 333 32.05 -8.68 9.79
CA THR A 333 30.86 -8.84 10.64
C THR A 333 29.88 -7.69 10.46
N LEU A 334 28.66 -8.00 10.06
CA LEU A 334 27.57 -7.05 9.92
C LEU A 334 26.60 -7.18 11.08
N TYR A 335 26.22 -6.07 11.67
CA TYR A 335 25.30 -6.00 12.79
C TYR A 335 24.00 -5.33 12.34
N PHE A 336 22.85 -5.82 12.79
CA PHE A 336 21.62 -5.02 12.75
C PHE A 336 21.84 -3.77 13.62
N SER A 337 21.32 -2.61 13.23
CA SER A 337 21.54 -1.37 13.99
C SER A 337 20.86 -1.32 15.36
N ASN A 338 20.17 -2.38 15.79
CA ASN A 338 19.47 -2.48 17.07
C ASN A 338 20.39 -2.84 18.25
N LEU A 339 21.69 -2.57 18.15
CA LEU A 339 22.69 -2.98 19.15
C LEU A 339 22.61 -2.19 20.44
N LYS A 340 22.92 -2.87 21.55
CA LYS A 340 23.20 -2.23 22.83
C LYS A 340 24.71 -2.14 23.07
N GLY A 341 25.23 -0.93 23.27
CA GLY A 341 26.65 -0.67 23.52
C GLY A 341 27.14 0.63 22.89
N ASP A 342 28.46 0.86 22.93
CA ASP A 342 29.09 2.02 22.29
C ASP A 342 29.06 1.89 20.77
N ILE A 343 28.08 2.56 20.14
CA ILE A 343 27.86 2.53 18.70
C ILE A 343 28.97 3.22 17.90
N THR A 344 29.83 4.02 18.53
CA THR A 344 30.91 4.76 17.85
C THR A 344 32.01 3.83 17.31
N GLN A 345 31.99 2.56 17.73
CA GLN A 345 32.94 1.55 17.27
C GLN A 345 32.57 0.92 15.92
N TYR A 346 31.40 1.26 15.38
CA TYR A 346 30.87 0.71 14.13
C TYR A 346 30.71 1.78 13.07
N THR A 347 30.73 1.37 11.81
CA THR A 347 30.44 2.26 10.66
C THR A 347 29.06 1.95 10.12
N GLU A 348 28.20 2.97 9.97
CA GLU A 348 26.88 2.77 9.35
C GLU A 348 27.05 2.31 7.90
N LYS A 349 26.31 1.26 7.53
CA LYS A 349 26.33 0.66 6.20
C LYS A 349 24.94 0.71 5.59
N HIS A 350 24.83 1.38 4.45
CA HIS A 350 23.57 1.48 3.70
C HIS A 350 23.60 0.51 2.54
N GLY A 351 22.57 -0.31 2.40
CA GLY A 351 22.50 -1.32 1.36
C GLY A 351 21.53 -2.44 1.69
N VAL A 352 21.69 -3.55 0.97
CA VAL A 352 20.81 -4.71 1.06
C VAL A 352 21.60 -5.93 1.49
N LEU A 353 21.15 -6.61 2.54
CA LEU A 353 21.66 -7.92 2.92
C LEU A 353 20.97 -8.99 2.04
N ILE A 354 21.76 -9.94 1.55
CA ILE A 354 21.34 -11.04 0.68
C ILE A 354 21.83 -12.34 1.32
N LYS A 355 20.91 -13.30 1.49
CA LYS A 355 21.23 -14.67 1.92
C LYS A 355 21.18 -15.59 0.72
N THR A 356 22.22 -16.39 0.60
CA THR A 356 22.44 -17.39 -0.45
C THR A 356 22.76 -18.73 0.19
N ASP A 357 22.77 -19.78 -0.61
CA ASP A 357 23.31 -21.09 -0.26
C ASP A 357 24.79 -21.05 0.15
N GLN A 358 25.57 -20.11 -0.38
CA GLN A 358 27.00 -19.93 -0.08
C GLN A 358 27.31 -18.99 1.10
N GLY A 359 26.30 -18.40 1.73
CA GLY A 359 26.47 -17.47 2.85
C GLY A 359 25.73 -16.14 2.68
N TYR A 360 26.20 -15.12 3.38
CA TYR A 360 25.64 -13.76 3.31
C TYR A 360 26.48 -12.86 2.41
N TYR A 361 25.79 -11.98 1.68
CA TYR A 361 26.40 -10.94 0.86
C TYR A 361 25.71 -9.60 1.14
N PHE A 362 26.44 -8.51 1.05
CA PHE A 362 25.92 -7.16 1.24
C PHE A 362 26.14 -6.31 -0.01
N ALA A 363 25.05 -5.81 -0.59
CA ALA A 363 25.07 -4.92 -1.74
C ALA A 363 25.07 -3.45 -1.27
N ASN A 364 26.24 -2.81 -1.29
CA ASN A 364 26.43 -1.42 -0.87
C ASN A 364 25.63 -0.44 -1.74
N MET A 365 24.80 0.40 -1.10
CA MET A 365 23.92 1.40 -1.71
C MET A 365 22.95 0.86 -2.78
N GLY A 366 22.92 -0.46 -3.01
CA GLY A 366 22.28 -1.12 -4.14
C GLY A 366 22.53 -0.43 -5.48
N ARG A 367 23.76 0.04 -5.72
CA ARG A 367 24.15 0.46 -7.07
C ARG A 367 24.45 -0.79 -7.90
N ALA A 368 23.92 -0.87 -9.11
CA ALA A 368 24.06 -2.05 -9.97
C ALA A 368 25.50 -2.30 -10.46
N ASP A 369 26.39 -1.34 -10.28
CA ASP A 369 27.82 -1.35 -10.64
C ASP A 369 28.76 -1.72 -9.49
N THR A 370 28.23 -2.11 -8.32
CA THR A 370 29.05 -2.48 -7.17
C THR A 370 28.83 -3.96 -6.83
N LYS A 371 29.92 -4.74 -6.82
CA LYS A 371 29.86 -6.16 -6.48
C LYS A 371 29.41 -6.35 -5.03
N PRO A 372 28.44 -7.25 -4.75
CA PRO A 372 28.10 -7.59 -3.38
C PRO A 372 29.29 -8.14 -2.61
N GLU A 373 29.51 -7.63 -1.40
CA GLU A 373 30.61 -8.02 -0.52
C GLU A 373 30.20 -9.24 0.30
N LYS A 374 31.05 -10.27 0.40
CA LYS A 374 30.77 -11.43 1.25
C LYS A 374 30.83 -11.02 2.72
N ILE A 375 29.85 -11.48 3.50
CA ILE A 375 29.73 -11.25 4.94
C ILE A 375 29.88 -12.59 5.64
N ASP A 376 30.89 -12.70 6.51
CA ASP A 376 31.18 -13.94 7.23
C ASP A 376 30.19 -14.15 8.37
N LYS A 377 29.80 -13.06 9.05
CA LYS A 377 28.96 -13.12 10.23
C LYS A 377 27.92 -12.01 10.25
N VAL A 378 26.69 -12.37 10.60
CA VAL A 378 25.59 -11.41 10.85
C VAL A 378 25.19 -11.52 12.31
N VAL A 379 25.05 -10.39 12.99
CA VAL A 379 24.75 -10.30 14.42
C VAL A 379 23.52 -9.42 14.65
N ILE A 380 22.66 -9.84 15.57
CA ILE A 380 21.47 -9.08 15.99
C ILE A 380 21.40 -9.03 17.52
N TYR A 381 20.86 -7.95 18.06
CA TYR A 381 20.55 -7.87 19.49
C TYR A 381 19.21 -8.56 19.78
N ASN A 382 19.24 -9.54 20.69
CA ASN A 382 18.07 -10.27 21.13
C ASN A 382 17.44 -9.60 22.35
N GLN A 383 16.21 -9.09 22.18
CA GLN A 383 15.46 -8.38 23.21
C GLN A 383 15.15 -9.22 24.45
N ASN A 384 14.92 -10.53 24.25
CA ASN A 384 14.56 -11.44 25.34
C ASN A 384 15.77 -11.76 26.23
N THR A 385 16.93 -12.03 25.61
CA THR A 385 18.16 -12.40 26.33
C THR A 385 19.04 -11.21 26.70
N ARG A 386 18.76 -10.02 26.13
CA ARG A 386 19.51 -8.77 26.26
C ARG A 386 20.98 -8.90 25.86
N LYS A 387 21.27 -9.70 24.83
CA LYS A 387 22.62 -9.96 24.31
C LYS A 387 22.67 -9.89 22.79
N ASN A 388 23.81 -9.46 22.26
CA ASN A 388 24.14 -9.64 20.85
C ASN A 388 24.40 -11.13 20.61
N GLU A 389 23.80 -11.67 19.55
CA GLU A 389 23.91 -13.08 19.18
C GLU A 389 24.02 -13.23 17.66
N ASP A 390 24.51 -14.40 17.24
CA ASP A 390 24.56 -14.77 15.83
C ASP A 390 23.13 -14.82 15.28
N PHE A 391 22.94 -14.16 14.15
CA PHE A 391 21.63 -13.99 13.53
C PHE A 391 21.10 -15.32 12.99
N ASP A 392 19.97 -15.78 13.53
CA ASP A 392 19.25 -16.98 13.06
C ASP A 392 18.13 -16.57 12.08
N ASP A 393 18.38 -16.73 10.78
CA ASP A 393 17.46 -16.35 9.71
C ASP A 393 16.13 -17.11 9.74
N ARG A 394 16.09 -18.29 10.34
CA ARG A 394 14.88 -19.10 10.53
C ARG A 394 13.93 -18.47 11.55
N GLN A 395 14.44 -17.63 12.44
CA GLN A 395 13.65 -16.90 13.45
C GLN A 395 13.29 -15.48 12.98
N PHE A 396 13.68 -15.11 11.76
CA PHE A 396 13.46 -13.78 11.19
C PHE A 396 12.32 -13.77 10.18
N LEU A 397 11.34 -12.90 10.42
CA LEU A 397 10.22 -12.65 9.53
C LEU A 397 10.28 -11.20 9.05
N ASN A 398 10.46 -11.00 7.74
CA ASN A 398 10.25 -9.69 7.13
C ASN A 398 8.74 -9.49 6.97
N ILE A 399 8.19 -8.42 7.55
CA ILE A 399 6.75 -8.18 7.56
C ILE A 399 6.41 -7.10 6.53
N GLU A 400 7.14 -5.98 6.60
CA GLU A 400 7.06 -4.84 5.71
C GLU A 400 8.47 -4.27 5.53
N GLU A 401 8.71 -3.38 4.55
CA GLU A 401 10.02 -2.77 4.35
C GLU A 401 10.67 -2.28 5.67
N ARG A 402 9.89 -1.62 6.53
CA ARG A 402 10.39 -1.02 7.78
C ARG A 402 10.13 -1.88 9.01
N ILE A 403 9.41 -3.00 8.87
CA ILE A 403 8.90 -3.79 9.98
C ILE A 403 9.36 -5.24 9.84
N PHE A 404 10.01 -5.76 10.87
CA PHE A 404 10.37 -7.17 10.94
C PHE A 404 10.12 -7.74 12.32
N ALA A 405 10.03 -9.07 12.41
CA ALA A 405 10.02 -9.79 13.68
C ALA A 405 11.24 -10.70 13.81
N TYR A 406 11.78 -10.79 15.02
CA TYR A 406 12.86 -11.70 15.37
C TYR A 406 12.63 -12.30 16.76
N LYS A 407 12.57 -13.62 16.86
CA LYS A 407 12.32 -14.37 18.12
C LYS A 407 11.13 -13.80 18.93
N GLY A 408 10.02 -13.52 18.22
CA GLY A 408 8.76 -13.04 18.81
C GLY A 408 8.71 -11.55 19.16
N ASN A 409 9.78 -10.78 18.91
CA ASN A 409 9.80 -9.33 19.09
C ASN A 409 9.61 -8.64 17.75
N VAL A 410 8.80 -7.58 17.70
CA VAL A 410 8.59 -6.76 16.49
C VAL A 410 9.46 -5.51 16.56
N PHE A 411 10.06 -5.16 15.42
CA PHE A 411 10.93 -4.02 15.26
C PHE A 411 10.40 -3.11 14.16
N LEU A 412 10.42 -1.81 14.39
CA LEU A 412 10.15 -0.77 13.41
C LEU A 412 11.43 0.05 13.22
N HIS A 413 11.96 0.14 12.00
CA HIS A 413 13.24 0.80 11.72
C HIS A 413 14.37 0.32 12.64
N ASN A 414 14.43 -0.98 12.89
CA ASN A 414 15.34 -1.64 13.84
C ASN A 414 15.12 -1.29 15.32
N ILE A 415 14.15 -0.45 15.68
CA ILE A 415 13.81 -0.12 17.06
C ILE A 415 12.75 -1.11 17.56
N PRO A 416 12.95 -1.77 18.71
CA PRO A 416 11.95 -2.70 19.25
C PRO A 416 10.67 -1.98 19.64
N VAL A 417 9.53 -2.59 19.33
CA VAL A 417 8.21 -2.13 19.77
C VAL A 417 7.95 -2.66 21.19
N LYS A 418 7.67 -1.75 22.13
CA LYS A 418 7.55 -2.10 23.55
C LYS A 418 6.37 -3.01 23.86
N GLU A 419 5.19 -2.71 23.31
CA GLU A 419 3.92 -3.33 23.69
C GLU A 419 3.66 -4.66 22.97
N ILE A 420 4.52 -5.03 22.03
CA ILE A 420 4.36 -6.19 21.16
C ILE A 420 5.45 -7.22 21.47
N ASN A 421 5.14 -8.14 22.40
CA ASN A 421 6.02 -9.25 22.75
C ASN A 421 5.30 -10.59 22.54
N GLY A 422 6.00 -11.55 21.91
CA GLY A 422 5.53 -12.92 21.77
C GLY A 422 4.45 -13.13 20.70
N LEU A 423 4.30 -12.19 19.75
CA LEU A 423 3.40 -12.42 18.61
C LEU A 423 3.86 -13.62 17.80
N GLN A 424 2.92 -14.50 17.49
CA GLN A 424 3.16 -15.66 16.66
C GLN A 424 2.80 -15.30 15.21
N ASN A 425 3.75 -15.45 14.30
CA ASN A 425 3.57 -15.24 12.86
C ASN A 425 2.81 -13.95 12.50
N PRO A 426 3.28 -12.77 12.93
CA PRO A 426 2.65 -11.50 12.60
C PRO A 426 2.65 -11.26 11.08
N GLN A 427 1.50 -10.92 10.51
CA GLN A 427 1.34 -10.72 9.06
C GLN A 427 0.61 -9.42 8.78
N ILE A 428 0.97 -8.74 7.69
CA ILE A 428 0.18 -7.63 7.17
C ILE A 428 -1.22 -8.14 6.83
N PHE A 429 -2.24 -7.45 7.33
CA PHE A 429 -3.62 -7.72 6.97
C PHE A 429 -3.81 -7.37 5.49
N ASN A 430 -4.12 -8.38 4.69
CA ASN A 430 -4.42 -8.26 3.26
C ASN A 430 -5.81 -8.83 3.01
N HIS A 431 -6.66 -8.05 2.35
CA HIS A 431 -8.00 -8.47 1.97
C HIS A 431 -8.24 -8.11 0.51
N ASN A 432 -8.57 -9.11 -0.32
CA ASN A 432 -8.80 -8.93 -1.75
C ASN A 432 -7.67 -8.14 -2.43
N GLY A 433 -6.40 -8.47 -2.17
CA GLY A 433 -5.26 -7.79 -2.81
C GLY A 433 -4.93 -6.40 -2.25
N ILE A 434 -5.72 -5.87 -1.31
CA ILE A 434 -5.46 -4.59 -0.65
C ILE A 434 -4.48 -4.83 0.49
N LYS A 435 -3.22 -4.44 0.29
CA LYS A 435 -2.21 -4.40 1.34
C LYS A 435 -2.49 -3.21 2.27
N THR A 436 -2.56 -3.47 3.57
CA THR A 436 -2.96 -2.45 4.55
C THR A 436 -1.84 -2.08 5.52
N ASN A 437 -2.02 -0.96 6.23
CA ASN A 437 -1.15 -0.53 7.32
C ASN A 437 -1.55 -1.20 8.65
N PHE A 438 -2.20 -2.35 8.59
CA PHE A 438 -2.56 -3.16 9.75
C PHE A 438 -1.79 -4.46 9.73
N LEU A 439 -1.39 -4.89 10.92
CA LEU A 439 -0.81 -6.19 11.17
C LEU A 439 -1.76 -6.99 12.04
N THR A 440 -1.78 -8.29 11.80
CA THR A 440 -2.57 -9.24 12.57
C THR A 440 -1.70 -10.39 13.06
N SER A 441 -2.03 -10.88 14.25
CA SER A 441 -1.56 -12.14 14.81
C SER A 441 -2.68 -12.68 15.71
N GLY A 442 -3.39 -13.71 15.25
CA GLY A 442 -4.58 -14.22 15.95
C GLY A 442 -5.71 -13.20 16.02
N ASP A 443 -6.16 -12.86 17.23
CA ASP A 443 -7.24 -11.91 17.53
C ASP A 443 -6.76 -10.47 17.76
N THR A 444 -5.47 -10.23 17.50
CA THR A 444 -4.83 -8.93 17.70
C THR A 444 -4.69 -8.20 16.37
N LEU A 445 -5.18 -6.96 16.35
CA LEU A 445 -5.05 -6.00 15.24
C LEU A 445 -4.13 -4.87 15.69
N ILE A 446 -3.12 -4.55 14.88
CA ILE A 446 -2.12 -3.53 15.18
C ILE A 446 -2.08 -2.59 14.00
N ALA A 447 -2.47 -1.34 14.21
CA ALA A 447 -2.28 -0.30 13.22
C ALA A 447 -0.84 0.19 13.25
N PHE A 448 -0.26 0.49 12.09
CA PHE A 448 1.01 1.19 11.94
C PHE A 448 0.87 2.52 11.17
N GLY A 449 -0.33 2.81 10.64
CA GLY A 449 -0.66 4.09 9.99
C GLY A 449 0.24 4.44 8.80
N ASN A 450 0.23 5.72 8.38
CA ASN A 450 1.31 6.25 7.56
C ASN A 450 2.50 6.48 8.50
N ILE A 451 3.54 5.64 8.41
CA ILE A 451 4.68 5.57 9.34
C ILE A 451 5.51 6.88 9.31
N SER A 452 4.99 7.89 9.99
CA SER A 452 5.61 9.14 10.40
C SER A 452 4.93 9.56 11.70
N GLY A 453 5.68 9.88 12.76
CA GLY A 453 5.12 10.37 14.03
C GLY A 453 4.79 9.30 15.09
N TYR A 454 5.45 8.13 15.06
CA TYR A 454 5.46 7.26 16.25
C TYR A 454 6.22 7.94 17.39
N GLN A 455 5.82 7.68 18.63
CA GLN A 455 6.55 8.13 19.80
C GLN A 455 7.63 7.09 20.11
N SER A 456 8.85 7.55 20.38
CA SER A 456 9.88 6.74 21.01
C SER A 456 10.24 7.32 22.37
N GLU A 457 10.55 6.43 23.30
CA GLU A 457 11.12 6.80 24.60
C GLU A 457 12.33 5.93 24.88
N ILE A 458 13.27 6.49 25.66
CA ILE A 458 14.42 5.73 26.17
C ILE A 458 14.01 5.05 27.47
N ILE A 459 13.94 3.73 27.47
CA ILE A 459 13.70 2.90 28.67
C ILE A 459 14.93 2.03 28.89
N ASP A 460 15.49 2.05 30.10
CA ASP A 460 16.67 1.24 30.47
C ASP A 460 17.88 1.42 29.52
N GLY A 461 18.05 2.65 29.01
CA GLY A 461 19.11 3.03 28.08
C GLY A 461 18.92 2.53 26.65
N GLU A 462 17.70 2.12 26.28
CA GLU A 462 17.34 1.63 24.95
C GLU A 462 16.15 2.42 24.40
N GLU A 463 16.24 2.88 23.16
CA GLU A 463 15.10 3.47 22.47
C GLU A 463 14.05 2.39 22.16
N LYS A 464 12.80 2.66 22.49
CA LYS A 464 11.66 1.79 22.19
C LYS A 464 10.55 2.57 21.53
N VAL A 465 9.85 1.93 20.59
CA VAL A 465 8.65 2.50 19.96
C VAL A 465 7.42 2.14 20.78
N PHE A 466 6.49 3.09 20.90
CA PHE A 466 5.26 2.95 21.69
C PHE A 466 4.02 3.03 20.80
N PHE A 467 3.15 2.03 20.94
CA PHE A 467 1.96 1.82 20.13
C PHE A 467 0.70 1.47 20.93
N GLU A 468 0.62 1.75 22.23
CA GLU A 468 -0.54 1.34 23.05
C GLU A 468 -1.91 1.73 22.43
N LYS A 469 -2.04 2.92 21.84
CA LYS A 469 -3.29 3.37 21.17
C LYS A 469 -3.54 2.77 19.78
N TRP A 470 -2.62 1.93 19.30
CA TRP A 470 -2.60 1.38 17.94
C TRP A 470 -2.84 -0.13 17.95
N ILE A 471 -2.84 -0.75 19.13
CA ILE A 471 -3.04 -2.19 19.31
C ILE A 471 -4.43 -2.44 19.88
N LYS A 472 -5.19 -3.34 19.24
CA LYS A 472 -6.46 -3.85 19.76
C LYS A 472 -6.45 -5.37 19.79
N ARG A 473 -6.91 -5.95 20.90
CA ARG A 473 -7.09 -7.39 21.10
C ARG A 473 -8.57 -7.77 21.13
N GLY A 474 -8.87 -9.05 20.91
CA GLY A 474 -10.24 -9.58 20.87
C GLY A 474 -11.04 -9.14 19.65
N ILE A 475 -10.36 -8.86 18.52
CA ILE A 475 -11.01 -8.55 17.25
C ILE A 475 -11.11 -9.83 16.42
N ASP A 476 -12.31 -10.10 15.89
CA ASP A 476 -12.51 -11.17 14.93
C ASP A 476 -11.98 -10.73 13.55
N ILE A 477 -10.69 -10.98 13.32
CA ILE A 477 -9.98 -10.60 12.10
C ILE A 477 -10.63 -11.23 10.85
N THR A 478 -11.30 -12.38 10.99
CA THR A 478 -11.92 -13.09 9.86
C THR A 478 -13.12 -12.36 9.27
N LYS A 479 -13.75 -11.47 10.05
CA LYS A 479 -14.86 -10.62 9.61
C LYS A 479 -14.42 -9.30 9.01
N LEU A 480 -13.16 -8.90 9.19
CA LEU A 480 -12.65 -7.64 8.69
C LEU A 480 -12.53 -7.66 7.17
N LYS A 481 -12.83 -6.52 6.56
CA LYS A 481 -12.59 -6.24 5.15
C LYS A 481 -11.79 -4.95 5.04
N ALA A 482 -10.83 -4.92 4.12
CA ALA A 482 -10.12 -3.69 3.81
C ALA A 482 -10.98 -2.79 2.91
N ILE A 483 -11.09 -1.51 3.27
CA ILE A 483 -11.59 -0.46 2.38
C ILE A 483 -10.38 0.11 1.65
N ASN A 484 -9.40 0.62 2.40
CA ASN A 484 -8.13 1.09 1.87
C ASN A 484 -7.00 0.79 2.86
N LYS A 485 -5.77 1.23 2.55
CA LYS A 485 -4.61 0.95 3.40
C LYS A 485 -4.76 1.38 4.86
N ASN A 486 -5.57 2.39 5.15
CA ASN A 486 -5.72 2.98 6.48
C ASN A 486 -7.08 2.68 7.13
N LEU A 487 -7.96 1.96 6.46
CA LEU A 487 -9.34 1.78 6.91
C LEU A 487 -9.82 0.35 6.66
N LEU A 488 -10.18 -0.33 7.75
CA LEU A 488 -10.90 -1.61 7.72
C LEU A 488 -12.35 -1.43 8.17
N VAL A 489 -13.17 -2.43 7.87
CA VAL A 489 -14.59 -2.44 8.21
C VAL A 489 -15.08 -3.84 8.54
N ASP A 490 -15.99 -3.96 9.49
CA ASP A 490 -16.79 -5.17 9.72
C ASP A 490 -18.30 -4.86 9.53
N GLU A 491 -19.18 -5.70 10.06
CA GLU A 491 -20.63 -5.52 9.97
C GLU A 491 -21.18 -4.32 10.79
N ALA A 492 -20.40 -3.77 11.71
CA ALA A 492 -20.86 -2.78 12.69
C ALA A 492 -19.90 -1.61 12.96
N ASN A 493 -18.64 -1.67 12.51
CA ASN A 493 -17.56 -0.78 12.91
C ASN A 493 -16.62 -0.45 11.75
N PHE A 494 -16.11 0.78 11.77
CA PHE A 494 -14.89 1.16 11.07
C PHE A 494 -13.68 1.03 11.99
N TYR A 495 -12.53 0.67 11.41
CA TYR A 495 -11.22 0.62 12.05
C TYR A 495 -10.29 1.55 11.27
N ASP A 496 -10.12 2.78 11.73
CA ASP A 496 -9.34 3.81 11.04
C ASP A 496 -7.99 4.04 11.72
N CYS A 497 -6.91 4.04 10.95
CA CYS A 497 -5.56 4.39 11.42
C CYS A 497 -4.94 5.62 10.73
N SER A 498 -5.73 6.41 10.00
CA SER A 498 -5.28 7.59 9.26
C SER A 498 -4.68 8.68 10.14
N ASN A 499 -5.15 8.82 11.38
CA ASN A 499 -4.77 9.90 12.30
C ASN A 499 -3.71 9.49 13.34
N GLY A 500 -2.84 8.51 13.02
CA GLY A 500 -1.77 8.09 13.93
C GLY A 500 -2.30 7.48 15.24
N SER A 501 -3.45 6.82 15.19
CA SER A 501 -4.00 5.95 16.26
C SER A 501 -5.06 5.04 15.67
N LEU A 502 -5.29 3.87 16.28
CA LEU A 502 -6.37 2.98 15.87
C LEU A 502 -7.69 3.45 16.51
N GLN A 503 -8.58 4.01 15.70
CA GLN A 503 -9.93 4.37 16.11
C GLN A 503 -10.94 3.32 15.65
N ILE A 504 -11.70 2.78 16.59
CA ILE A 504 -12.82 1.87 16.31
C ILE A 504 -14.11 2.66 16.45
N ILE A 505 -14.81 2.85 15.33
CA ILE A 505 -15.96 3.74 15.22
C ILE A 505 -17.19 2.91 14.87
N PRO A 506 -18.07 2.61 15.84
CA PRO A 506 -19.30 1.88 15.58
C PRO A 506 -20.24 2.70 14.69
N PHE A 507 -20.85 2.08 13.69
CA PHE A 507 -21.80 2.72 12.77
C PHE A 507 -22.94 3.40 13.52
N LYS A 508 -23.43 2.76 14.59
CA LYS A 508 -24.49 3.32 15.44
C LYS A 508 -24.10 4.67 16.06
N LYS A 509 -22.81 4.88 16.38
CA LYS A 509 -22.33 6.14 16.95
C LYS A 509 -22.24 7.27 15.92
N LEU A 510 -22.17 6.94 14.63
CA LEU A 510 -22.23 7.93 13.56
C LEU A 510 -23.65 8.53 13.41
N GLY A 511 -24.71 7.87 13.89
CA GLY A 511 -26.08 8.41 13.74
C GLY A 511 -26.53 8.56 12.28
N LEU A 512 -25.88 7.85 11.35
CA LEU A 512 -26.15 7.84 9.92
C LEU A 512 -26.19 6.40 9.41
N PRO A 513 -27.06 6.05 8.45
CA PRO A 513 -26.98 4.76 7.77
C PRO A 513 -25.65 4.61 7.02
N VAL A 514 -25.05 3.42 7.08
CA VAL A 514 -23.83 3.06 6.35
C VAL A 514 -24.18 2.00 5.30
N LYS A 515 -23.82 2.26 4.04
CA LYS A 515 -23.96 1.31 2.93
C LYS A 515 -22.58 0.87 2.45
N LEU A 516 -22.30 -0.43 2.54
CA LEU A 516 -21.02 -1.02 2.14
C LEU A 516 -21.12 -1.54 0.70
N LEU A 517 -20.41 -0.89 -0.23
CA LEU A 517 -20.24 -1.30 -1.63
C LEU A 517 -18.77 -1.66 -1.85
N LEU A 518 -18.40 -2.81 -1.31
CA LEU A 518 -17.03 -3.30 -1.31
C LEU A 518 -16.70 -4.11 -2.57
N PRO A 519 -15.41 -4.22 -2.94
CA PRO A 519 -14.95 -5.07 -4.02
C PRO A 519 -15.29 -6.53 -3.77
N THR A 520 -15.82 -7.22 -4.78
CA THR A 520 -16.02 -8.68 -4.76
C THR A 520 -14.86 -9.44 -5.40
N GLU A 521 -13.99 -8.75 -6.13
CA GLU A 521 -12.80 -9.30 -6.78
C GLU A 521 -11.54 -8.66 -6.19
N PRO A 522 -10.37 -9.32 -6.27
CA PRO A 522 -9.11 -8.76 -5.81
C PRO A 522 -8.81 -7.40 -6.47
N MET A 523 -8.55 -6.40 -5.64
CA MET A 523 -8.07 -5.08 -6.04
C MET A 523 -6.62 -4.94 -5.62
N GLN A 524 -5.73 -4.89 -6.60
CA GLN A 524 -4.34 -4.54 -6.30
C GLN A 524 -4.20 -3.02 -6.25
N TYR A 525 -4.20 -2.48 -5.03
CA TYR A 525 -3.67 -1.15 -4.74
C TYR A 525 -2.26 -1.33 -4.19
N ASP A 526 -1.24 -1.09 -5.01
CA ASP A 526 0.12 -0.93 -4.48
C ASP A 526 0.61 0.48 -4.82
N TYR A 527 0.55 1.33 -3.80
CA TYR A 527 1.25 2.61 -3.71
C TYR A 527 2.74 2.36 -3.49
#